data_AF-A0A350WRF6-F1
#
_entry.id   AF-A0A350WRF6-F1
#
_cell.length_a   1.000
_cell.length_b   1.000
_cell.length_c   1.000
_cell.angle_alpha   90.00
_cell.angle_beta   90.00
_cell.angle_gamma   90.00
#
_symmetry.space_group_name_H-M   'P 1'
#
loop_
_entity.id
_entity.type
_entity.pdbx_description
1 polymer ?
#
loop_
_entity_poly.entity_id
_entity_poly.type
_entity_poly.pdbx_seq_one_letter_code
_entity_poly.pdbx_strand_id
1 'polypeptide(L)'
;SRKKKLQPDEVKGGTFTLTNHGVSGSLFAFPVINQPQAGILGVGAMQKRVVVIPAKDGTSDDAIAIRPMVYMSFVFDHRILDGASADWFLAKVKDTLETWV
;
A
#
# COMPACT_ATOMS: atom_id res chain seq x y z
N SER A 1 -3.49 -11.91 17.65
CA SER A 1 -4.65 -12.36 16.83
C SER A 1 -4.41 -13.79 16.33
N ARG A 2 -5.45 -14.61 16.10
CA ARG A 2 -5.52 -16.10 15.96
C ARG A 2 -5.81 -16.94 17.22
N LYS A 3 -5.32 -16.57 18.41
CA LYS A 3 -5.73 -17.24 19.67
C LYS A 3 -6.86 -16.52 20.43
N LYS A 4 -7.48 -15.48 19.84
CA LYS A 4 -8.46 -14.57 20.46
C LYS A 4 -8.04 -13.99 21.83
N LYS A 5 -6.74 -13.95 22.11
CA LYS A 5 -6.17 -13.45 23.37
C LYS A 5 -5.83 -11.96 23.37
N LEU A 6 -6.34 -11.19 22.39
CA LEU A 6 -6.06 -9.76 22.35
C LEU A 6 -6.93 -9.07 23.39
N GLN A 7 -6.31 -8.37 24.32
CA GLN A 7 -7.01 -7.49 25.23
C GLN A 7 -7.50 -6.24 24.50
N PRO A 8 -8.62 -5.64 24.92
CA PRO A 8 -9.15 -4.42 24.30
C PRO A 8 -8.13 -3.29 24.22
N ASP A 9 -7.21 -3.20 25.18
CA ASP A 9 -6.20 -2.14 25.21
C ASP A 9 -5.06 -2.38 24.22
N GLU A 10 -4.86 -3.62 23.74
CA GLU A 10 -3.87 -3.96 22.71
C GLU A 10 -4.33 -3.57 21.29
N VAL A 11 -5.58 -3.13 21.13
CA VAL A 11 -6.16 -2.70 19.84
C VAL A 11 -6.62 -1.24 19.85
N LYS A 12 -6.41 -0.52 20.95
CA LYS A 12 -6.71 0.92 21.09
C LYS A 12 -5.45 1.77 20.81
N GLY A 13 -5.66 3.06 20.53
CA GLY A 13 -4.57 4.04 20.44
C GLY A 13 -3.74 4.00 19.15
N GLY A 14 -4.15 3.22 18.14
CA GLY A 14 -3.51 3.28 16.82
C GLY A 14 -3.62 4.67 16.22
N THR A 15 -2.62 5.06 15.42
CA THR A 15 -2.57 6.34 14.68
C THR A 15 -2.85 6.17 13.19
N PHE A 16 -2.61 4.97 12.68
CA PHE A 16 -2.70 4.58 11.28
C PHE A 16 -3.00 3.08 11.19
N THR A 17 -3.73 2.67 10.15
CA THR A 17 -4.06 1.25 9.91
C THR A 17 -3.48 0.76 8.59
N LEU A 18 -2.98 -0.47 8.59
CA LEU A 18 -2.71 -1.23 7.37
C LEU A 18 -3.69 -2.40 7.30
N THR A 19 -4.33 -2.58 6.15
CA THR A 19 -5.24 -3.71 5.90
C THR A 19 -4.90 -4.40 4.59
N ASN A 20 -4.91 -5.73 4.63
CA ASN A 20 -4.69 -6.57 3.45
C ASN A 20 -6.02 -7.22 3.06
N HIS A 21 -6.62 -6.74 1.98
CA HIS A 21 -7.82 -7.33 1.37
C HIS A 21 -7.45 -8.29 0.21
N GLY A 22 -6.18 -8.32 -0.20
CA GLY A 22 -5.65 -9.21 -1.21
C GLY A 22 -5.71 -10.70 -0.85
N VAL A 23 -5.73 -11.05 0.44
CA VAL A 23 -5.98 -12.43 0.90
C VAL A 23 -7.31 -13.00 0.42
N SER A 24 -8.30 -12.14 0.16
CA SER A 24 -9.61 -12.53 -0.39
C SER A 24 -9.66 -12.47 -1.92
N GLY A 25 -8.53 -12.20 -2.59
CA GLY A 25 -8.43 -12.07 -4.05
C GLY A 25 -8.81 -10.70 -4.61
N SER A 26 -9.19 -9.73 -3.77
CA SER A 26 -9.55 -8.38 -4.23
C SER A 26 -8.32 -7.62 -4.72
N LEU A 27 -8.40 -7.05 -5.93
CA LEU A 27 -7.30 -6.26 -6.53
C LEU A 27 -7.17 -4.87 -5.91
N PHE A 28 -8.28 -4.22 -5.57
CA PHE A 28 -8.30 -2.91 -4.91
C PHE A 28 -9.57 -2.76 -4.07
N ALA A 29 -9.44 -2.06 -2.95
CA ALA A 29 -10.55 -1.67 -2.09
C ALA A 29 -10.19 -0.36 -1.39
N PHE A 30 -11.21 0.41 -1.01
CA PHE A 30 -11.06 1.64 -0.24
C PHE A 30 -11.64 1.41 1.16
N PRO A 31 -10.82 0.96 2.12
CA PRO A 31 -11.28 0.69 3.47
C PRO A 31 -11.59 2.00 4.19
N VAL A 32 -12.52 1.94 5.14
CA VAL A 32 -12.93 3.09 5.95
C VAL A 32 -11.92 3.32 7.08
N ILE A 33 -11.55 4.57 7.30
CA ILE A 33 -10.64 4.99 8.38
C ILE A 33 -11.24 4.60 9.74
N ASN A 34 -10.44 3.93 10.58
CA ASN A 34 -10.81 3.68 11.97
C ASN A 34 -10.57 4.95 12.80
N GLN A 35 -11.61 5.75 13.02
CA GLN A 35 -11.50 7.00 13.77
C GLN A 35 -10.99 6.76 15.21
N PRO A 36 -10.11 7.60 15.76
CA PRO A 36 -9.65 8.91 15.25
C PRO A 36 -8.33 8.87 14.45
N GLN A 37 -8.02 7.78 13.74
CA GLN A 37 -6.76 7.66 13.00
C GLN A 37 -6.69 8.59 11.78
N ALA A 38 -5.47 8.94 11.37
CA ALA A 38 -5.24 9.86 10.25
C ALA A 38 -5.49 9.24 8.87
N GLY A 39 -5.35 7.91 8.75
CA GLY A 39 -5.54 7.21 7.49
C GLY A 39 -5.38 5.70 7.58
N ILE A 40 -5.63 5.06 6.44
CA ILE A 40 -5.58 3.61 6.27
C ILE A 40 -5.00 3.24 4.91
N LEU A 41 -4.02 2.34 4.90
CA LEU A 41 -3.41 1.78 3.69
C LEU A 41 -3.99 0.39 3.41
N GLY A 42 -4.64 0.25 2.26
CA GLY A 42 -5.11 -1.00 1.71
C GLY A 42 -4.08 -1.63 0.79
N VAL A 43 -3.84 -2.94 0.98
CA VAL A 43 -3.01 -3.76 0.09
C VAL A 43 -3.89 -4.81 -0.59
N GLY A 44 -3.91 -4.75 -1.93
CA GLY A 44 -4.66 -5.69 -2.77
C GLY A 44 -3.93 -7.01 -3.00
N ALA A 45 -4.51 -7.87 -3.83
CA ALA A 45 -3.93 -9.15 -4.18
C ALA A 45 -2.67 -8.95 -5.04
N MET A 46 -1.63 -9.71 -4.73
CA MET A 46 -0.41 -9.76 -5.53
C MET A 46 -0.64 -10.67 -6.74
N GLN A 47 -0.34 -10.16 -7.93
CA GLN A 47 -0.48 -10.92 -9.17
C GLN A 47 0.66 -10.63 -10.15
N LYS A 48 0.98 -11.60 -11.00
CA LYS A 48 1.93 -11.40 -12.09
C LYS A 48 1.32 -10.47 -13.13
N ARG A 49 2.05 -9.41 -13.50
CA ARG A 49 1.65 -8.48 -14.56
C ARG A 49 2.79 -8.27 -15.53
N VAL A 50 2.43 -8.10 -16.79
CA VAL A 50 3.34 -7.63 -17.84
C VAL A 50 3.53 -6.14 -17.63
N VAL A 51 4.77 -5.70 -17.43
CA VAL A 51 5.15 -4.30 -17.22
C VAL A 51 6.31 -3.93 -18.11
N VAL A 52 6.37 -2.66 -18.48
CA VAL A 52 7.54 -2.09 -19.18
C VAL A 52 8.61 -1.79 -18.14
N ILE A 53 9.83 -2.23 -18.43
CA ILE A 53 11.04 -1.92 -17.69
C ILE A 53 11.78 -0.85 -18.50
N PRO A 54 11.88 0.39 -17.99
CA PRO A 54 12.60 1.44 -18.66
C PRO A 54 14.05 1.04 -18.90
N ALA A 55 14.57 1.40 -20.07
CA ALA A 55 16.00 1.28 -20.32
C ALA A 55 16.82 2.06 -19.28
N LYS A 56 17.91 1.46 -18.80
CA LYS A 56 18.90 2.16 -17.98
C LYS A 56 19.96 2.76 -18.89
N ASP A 57 20.27 4.03 -18.67
CA ASP A 57 21.41 4.79 -19.21
C ASP A 57 21.69 4.61 -20.72
N GLY A 58 21.01 5.42 -21.53
CA GLY A 58 21.46 5.91 -22.85
C GLY A 58 21.72 4.91 -23.98
N THR A 59 21.49 3.61 -23.78
CA THR A 59 22.04 2.58 -24.69
C THR A 59 21.12 1.40 -25.01
N SER A 60 19.87 1.36 -24.51
CA SER A 60 18.92 0.27 -24.81
C SER A 60 17.49 0.76 -24.99
N ASP A 61 16.69 -0.02 -25.70
CA ASP A 61 15.24 0.17 -25.79
C ASP A 61 14.55 -0.36 -24.52
N ASP A 62 13.35 0.16 -24.24
CA ASP A 62 12.49 -0.36 -23.17
C ASP A 62 12.23 -1.87 -23.34
N ALA A 63 12.20 -2.60 -22.22
CA ALA A 63 11.96 -4.04 -22.22
C ALA A 63 10.60 -4.38 -21.60
N ILE A 64 9.97 -5.48 -22.06
CA ILE A 64 8.77 -6.02 -21.42
C ILE A 64 9.17 -7.16 -20.48
N ALA A 65 8.66 -7.15 -19.26
CA ALA A 65 8.89 -8.24 -18.31
C ALA A 65 7.66 -8.56 -17.45
N ILE A 66 7.57 -9.81 -17.00
CA ILE A 66 6.56 -10.23 -16.02
C ILE A 66 7.09 -9.94 -14.62
N ARG A 67 6.32 -9.21 -13.81
CA ARG A 67 6.66 -8.87 -12.41
C ARG A 67 5.51 -9.17 -11.45
N PRO A 68 5.79 -9.60 -10.20
CA PRO A 68 4.77 -9.59 -9.16
C PRO A 68 4.43 -8.12 -8.85
N MET A 69 3.17 -7.77 -9.01
CA MET A 69 2.67 -6.41 -8.75
C MET A 69 1.53 -6.47 -7.75
N VAL A 70 1.39 -5.40 -6.97
CA VAL A 70 0.28 -5.18 -6.05
C VAL A 70 -0.27 -3.78 -6.25
N TYR A 71 -1.57 -3.61 -6.00
CA TYR A 71 -2.17 -2.29 -5.90
C TYR A 71 -2.25 -1.87 -4.44
N MET A 72 -1.87 -0.62 -4.17
CA MET A 72 -2.03 0.00 -2.86
C MET A 72 -3.03 1.14 -2.97
N SER A 73 -3.94 1.22 -2.00
CA SER A 73 -4.90 2.32 -1.87
C SER A 73 -4.66 3.03 -0.54
N PHE A 74 -4.49 4.35 -0.58
CA PHE A 74 -4.34 5.14 0.63
C PHE A 74 -5.56 6.04 0.81
N VAL A 75 -6.31 5.80 1.88
CA VAL A 75 -7.46 6.62 2.28
C VAL A 75 -7.07 7.41 3.52
N PHE A 76 -7.21 8.73 3.48
CA PHE A 76 -6.78 9.62 4.55
C PHE A 76 -7.81 10.72 4.81
N ASP A 77 -7.74 11.30 6.00
CA ASP A 77 -8.60 12.41 6.38
C ASP A 77 -8.04 13.74 5.86
N HIS A 78 -8.74 14.36 4.91
CA HIS A 78 -8.35 15.64 4.31
C HIS A 78 -8.30 16.81 5.29
N ARG A 79 -8.89 16.69 6.48
CA ARG A 79 -8.79 17.72 7.53
C ARG A 79 -7.40 17.75 8.16
N ILE A 80 -6.62 16.68 8.00
CA ILE A 80 -5.32 16.48 8.65
C ILE A 80 -4.20 16.36 7.60
N LEU A 81 -4.47 15.79 6.42
CA LEU A 81 -3.51 15.66 5.32
C LEU A 81 -4.01 16.28 4.02
N ASP A 82 -3.12 16.91 3.26
CA ASP A 82 -3.37 17.28 1.87
C ASP A 82 -2.99 16.15 0.90
N GLY A 83 -3.42 16.28 -0.37
CA GLY A 83 -3.16 15.27 -1.40
C GLY A 83 -1.69 15.11 -1.77
N ALA A 84 -0.91 16.19 -1.81
CA ALA A 84 0.50 16.12 -2.18
C ALA A 84 1.32 15.38 -1.10
N SER A 85 1.02 15.62 0.17
CA SER A 85 1.60 14.90 1.30
C SER A 85 1.25 13.40 1.25
N ALA A 86 0.01 13.07 0.89
CA ALA A 86 -0.44 11.68 0.74
C ALA A 86 0.24 10.97 -0.44
N ASP A 87 0.36 11.63 -1.58
CA ASP A 87 1.04 11.11 -2.76
C ASP A 87 2.54 10.88 -2.48
N TRP A 88 3.19 11.84 -1.80
CA TRP A 88 4.58 11.71 -1.40
C TRP A 88 4.80 10.52 -0.45
N PHE A 89 3.93 10.34 0.53
CA PHE A 89 3.96 9.17 1.42
C PHE A 89 3.88 7.87 0.62
N LEU A 90 2.90 7.73 -0.28
CA LEU A 90 2.71 6.51 -1.06
C LEU A 90 3.88 6.25 -2.04
N ALA A 91 4.42 7.31 -2.64
CA ALA A 91 5.62 7.24 -3.47
C ALA A 91 6.82 6.74 -2.66
N LYS A 92 7.00 7.20 -1.42
CA LYS A 92 8.10 6.75 -0.56
C LYS A 92 7.94 5.31 -0.12
N VAL A 93 6.71 4.87 0.18
CA VAL A 93 6.41 3.46 0.47
C VAL A 93 6.76 2.60 -0.73
N LYS A 94 6.33 2.97 -1.93
CA LYS A 94 6.66 2.27 -3.18
C LYS A 94 8.18 2.14 -3.36
N ASP A 95 8.89 3.26 -3.33
CA ASP A 95 10.35 3.31 -3.48
C ASP A 95 11.07 2.42 -2.47
N THR A 96 10.65 2.47 -1.21
CA THR A 96 11.22 1.66 -0.13
C THR A 96 11.02 0.15 -0.37
N LEU A 97 9.86 -0.24 -0.89
CA LEU A 97 9.56 -1.65 -1.19
C LEU A 97 10.27 -2.16 -2.46
N GLU A 98 10.38 -1.33 -3.49
CA GLU A 98 11.02 -1.69 -4.77
C GLU A 98 12.56 -1.74 -4.66
N THR A 99 13.14 -1.05 -3.67
CA THR A 99 14.60 -1.02 -3.42
C THR A 99 15.03 -1.84 -2.21
N TRP A 100 14.11 -2.56 -1.57
CA TRP A 100 14.41 -3.37 -0.38
C TRP A 100 15.38 -4.52 -0.73
N VAL A 101 16.52 -4.57 -0.03
CA VAL A 101 17.56 -5.61 -0.18
C VAL A 101 17.41 -6.68 0.90
#